data_AF-A0A813DZF4-F1
#
_entry.id   AF-A0A813DZF4-F1
#
_cell.length_a   1.000
_cell.length_b   1.000
_cell.length_c   1.000
_cell.angle_alpha   90.00
_cell.angle_beta   90.00
_cell.angle_gamma   90.00
#
_symmetry.space_group_name_H-M   'P 1'
#
loop_
_entity.id
_entity.type
_entity.pdbx_description
1 polymer ?
#
loop_
_entity_poly.entity_id
_entity_poly.type
_entity_poly.pdbx_seq_one_letter_code
_entity_poly.pdbx_strand_id
1 'polypeptide(L)'
;APPSNGESTDEDWKTHPRLQKHLQRFLDSPDPGRVLSRYAAQAQNLNPEKLLRIAVHVGAWVALLPLEQAAASPSGEEEDGSQPSPVQLLAQILRLRGRAKISVWLQGVLHLVALRLQDVRREIQGQSARPWMELRRSVPKAIWRDLRTQRPAIPVCGESKEQQEPADQVPCLKRKPPPEQTEPPGARAALEAKSSMVQQFGGLAFEAFLAKDLLQEISKLGNEKAVRRFDRDGAAFSNSNLEAH
;
A
#
# COMPACT_ATOMS: atom_id res chain seq x y z
N ALA A 1 -22.17 4.89 -32.16
CA ALA A 1 -20.71 4.64 -32.29
C ALA A 1 -20.27 3.85 -31.06
N PRO A 2 -19.45 2.79 -31.22
CA PRO A 2 -18.82 2.15 -30.06
C PRO A 2 -17.89 3.18 -29.38
N PRO A 3 -17.72 3.13 -28.05
CA PRO A 3 -16.76 3.99 -27.38
C PRO A 3 -15.36 3.69 -27.93
N SER A 4 -14.76 4.73 -28.52
CA SER A 4 -13.37 4.75 -28.96
C SER A 4 -12.47 4.23 -27.86
N ASN A 5 -11.61 3.25 -28.19
CA ASN A 5 -10.52 2.71 -27.39
C ASN A 5 -10.13 3.65 -26.25
N GLY A 6 -10.72 3.42 -25.08
CA GLY A 6 -10.32 4.14 -23.88
C GLY A 6 -8.93 3.65 -23.54
N GLU A 7 -7.91 4.39 -23.98
CA GLU A 7 -6.62 4.41 -23.31
C GLU A 7 -6.94 4.76 -21.85
N SER A 8 -7.12 3.71 -21.04
CA SER A 8 -7.05 3.83 -19.60
C SER A 8 -5.68 4.41 -19.34
N THR A 9 -5.64 5.71 -19.13
CA THR A 9 -4.39 6.38 -18.86
C THR A 9 -3.86 5.78 -17.58
N ASP A 10 -2.54 5.62 -17.47
CA ASP A 10 -1.81 5.07 -16.31
C ASP A 10 -2.08 5.83 -14.98
N GLU A 11 -3.04 6.77 -15.01
CA GLU A 11 -3.44 7.76 -14.02
C GLU A 11 -4.91 7.63 -13.57
N ASP A 12 -5.70 6.71 -14.14
CA ASP A 12 -7.11 6.52 -13.78
C ASP A 12 -7.32 6.18 -12.30
N TRP A 13 -6.28 5.64 -11.65
CA TRP A 13 -6.30 5.36 -10.22
C TRP A 13 -6.18 6.62 -9.37
N LYS A 14 -5.54 7.69 -9.86
CA LYS A 14 -5.42 8.97 -9.14
C LYS A 14 -6.81 9.58 -8.96
N THR A 15 -7.72 9.38 -9.89
CA THR A 15 -9.09 9.91 -9.84
C THR A 15 -10.08 8.95 -9.16
N HIS A 16 -9.62 7.80 -8.65
CA HIS A 16 -10.51 6.80 -8.07
C HIS A 16 -11.26 7.37 -6.84
N PRO A 17 -12.61 7.41 -6.84
CA PRO A 17 -13.41 8.17 -5.87
C PRO A 17 -13.19 7.71 -4.43
N ARG A 18 -12.97 6.40 -4.22
CA ARG A 18 -12.69 5.85 -2.89
C ARG A 18 -11.35 6.31 -2.30
N LEU A 19 -10.29 6.37 -3.11
CA LEU A 19 -8.97 6.80 -2.64
C LEU A 19 -8.99 8.31 -2.37
N GLN A 20 -9.62 9.07 -3.27
CA GLN A 20 -9.87 10.50 -3.10
C GLN A 20 -10.68 10.78 -1.82
N LYS A 21 -11.73 10.02 -1.53
CA LYS A 21 -12.49 10.15 -0.27
C LYS A 21 -11.61 9.92 0.97
N HIS A 22 -10.67 8.98 0.93
CA HIS A 22 -9.74 8.75 2.05
C HIS A 22 -8.74 9.88 2.21
N LEU A 23 -8.21 10.41 1.10
CA LEU A 23 -7.32 11.56 1.10
C LEU A 23 -8.03 12.82 1.60
N GLN A 24 -9.20 13.15 1.04
CA GLN A 24 -9.96 14.34 1.39
C GLN A 24 -10.29 14.36 2.89
N ARG A 25 -10.74 13.24 3.44
CA ARG A 25 -11.00 13.13 4.90
C ARG A 25 -9.76 13.34 5.77
N PHE A 26 -8.57 13.02 5.26
CA PHE A 26 -7.33 13.28 5.97
C PHE A 26 -6.93 14.76 5.90
N LEU A 27 -7.06 15.37 4.72
CA LEU A 27 -6.80 16.79 4.49
C LEU A 27 -7.80 17.70 5.23
N ASP A 28 -9.07 17.30 5.32
CA ASP A 28 -10.12 18.02 6.05
C ASP A 28 -10.01 17.85 7.58
N SER A 29 -9.10 16.98 8.05
CA SER A 29 -8.90 16.80 9.49
C SER A 29 -8.29 18.07 10.08
N PRO A 30 -8.84 18.61 11.18
CA PRO A 30 -8.29 19.81 11.82
C PRO A 30 -6.87 19.57 12.36
N ASP A 31 -6.52 18.31 12.65
CA ASP A 31 -5.20 17.89 13.08
C ASP A 31 -4.83 16.55 12.40
N PRO A 32 -4.18 16.59 11.22
CA PRO A 32 -3.72 15.39 10.52
C PRO A 32 -2.69 14.59 11.33
N GLY A 33 -1.89 15.28 12.14
CA GLY A 33 -0.88 14.67 13.01
C GLY A 33 -1.47 13.76 14.08
N ARG A 34 -2.55 14.21 14.73
CA ARG A 34 -3.31 13.36 15.67
C ARG A 34 -3.94 12.15 15.01
N VAL A 35 -4.36 12.25 13.75
CA VAL A 35 -4.86 11.08 12.98
C VAL A 35 -3.74 10.06 12.79
N LEU A 36 -2.54 10.50 12.41
CA LEU A 36 -1.37 9.63 12.23
C LEU A 36 -0.95 8.98 13.56
N SER A 37 -0.85 9.75 14.63
CA SER A 37 -0.51 9.25 15.97
C SER A 37 -1.53 8.22 16.46
N ARG A 38 -2.83 8.44 16.22
CA ARG A 38 -3.87 7.46 16.55
C ARG A 38 -3.69 6.16 15.77
N TYR A 39 -3.42 6.25 14.47
CA TYR A 39 -3.19 5.06 13.64
C TYR A 39 -1.90 4.32 14.04
N ALA A 40 -0.86 5.04 14.41
CA ALA A 40 0.39 4.47 14.92
C ALA A 40 0.17 3.69 16.23
N ALA A 41 -0.55 4.29 17.19
CA ALA A 41 -0.89 3.63 18.45
C ALA A 41 -1.78 2.39 18.23
N GLN A 42 -2.76 2.50 17.33
CA GLN A 42 -3.63 1.38 16.98
C GLN A 42 -2.84 0.25 16.30
N ALA A 43 -1.94 0.54 15.37
CA ALA A 43 -1.21 -0.46 14.61
C ALA A 43 -0.44 -1.48 15.47
N GLN A 44 -0.03 -1.11 16.69
CA GLN A 44 0.72 -1.98 17.59
C GLN A 44 -0.11 -3.11 18.22
N ASN A 45 -1.41 -2.88 18.44
CA ASN A 45 -2.27 -3.79 19.22
C ASN A 45 -3.43 -4.39 18.40
N LEU A 46 -3.51 -4.06 17.11
CA LEU A 46 -4.61 -4.48 16.27
C LEU A 46 -4.43 -5.88 15.69
N ASN A 47 -5.56 -6.55 15.47
CA ASN A 47 -5.57 -7.77 14.70
C ASN A 47 -5.10 -7.52 13.24
N PRO A 48 -4.61 -8.55 12.54
CA PRO A 48 -4.09 -8.38 11.19
C PRO A 48 -5.08 -7.75 10.21
N GLU A 49 -6.37 -8.07 10.31
CA GLU A 49 -7.38 -7.54 9.39
C GLU A 49 -7.57 -6.02 9.52
N LYS A 50 -7.72 -5.51 10.75
CA LYS A 50 -7.83 -4.07 11.02
C LYS A 50 -6.54 -3.35 10.61
N LEU A 51 -5.37 -3.97 10.82
CA LEU A 51 -4.09 -3.44 10.37
C LEU A 51 -4.03 -3.27 8.85
N LEU A 52 -4.52 -4.24 8.08
CA LEU A 52 -4.60 -4.12 6.62
C LEU A 52 -5.57 -3.02 6.16
N ARG A 53 -6.65 -2.76 6.90
CA ARG A 53 -7.56 -1.63 6.61
C ARG A 53 -6.87 -0.29 6.82
N ILE A 54 -6.15 -0.13 7.92
CA ILE A 54 -5.33 1.08 8.16
C ILE A 54 -4.29 1.23 7.05
N ALA A 55 -3.63 0.15 6.64
CA ALA A 55 -2.66 0.18 5.54
C ALA A 55 -3.26 0.71 4.23
N VAL A 56 -4.54 0.41 3.93
CA VAL A 56 -5.23 0.95 2.74
C VAL A 56 -5.41 2.47 2.86
N HIS A 57 -5.84 2.96 4.03
CA HIS A 57 -6.03 4.40 4.25
C HIS A 57 -4.71 5.16 4.14
N VAL A 58 -3.69 4.73 4.87
CA VAL A 58 -2.37 5.38 4.87
C VAL A 58 -1.71 5.23 3.50
N GLY A 59 -1.85 4.06 2.86
CA GLY A 59 -1.37 3.81 1.51
C GLY A 59 -1.99 4.75 0.47
N ALA A 60 -3.29 5.05 0.59
CA ALA A 60 -3.95 6.02 -0.29
C ALA A 60 -3.35 7.43 -0.11
N TRP A 61 -3.09 7.85 1.12
CA TRP A 61 -2.47 9.15 1.40
C TRP A 61 -1.06 9.22 0.80
N VAL A 62 -0.23 8.21 1.04
CA VAL A 62 1.13 8.13 0.50
C VAL A 62 1.12 8.09 -1.03
N ALA A 63 0.14 7.43 -1.65
CA ALA A 63 0.02 7.36 -3.10
C ALA A 63 -0.41 8.69 -3.73
N LEU A 64 -1.21 9.52 -3.04
CA LEU A 64 -1.88 10.68 -3.63
C LEU A 64 -1.41 12.06 -3.14
N LEU A 65 -0.89 12.20 -1.92
CA LEU A 65 -0.38 13.49 -1.40
C LEU A 65 0.78 14.03 -2.25
N PRO A 66 1.19 15.30 -2.17
CA PRO A 66 2.51 15.74 -2.66
C PRO A 66 3.67 15.01 -1.96
N LEU A 67 4.83 14.89 -2.60
CA LEU A 67 5.97 14.11 -2.08
C LEU A 67 6.49 14.64 -0.74
N GLU A 68 6.57 15.95 -0.65
CA GLU A 68 6.99 16.70 0.52
C GLU A 68 6.01 16.46 1.67
N GLN A 69 4.71 16.57 1.41
CA GLN A 69 3.66 16.37 2.42
C GLN A 69 3.56 14.93 2.90
N ALA A 70 3.77 13.94 2.02
CA ALA A 70 3.75 12.53 2.40
C ALA A 70 4.95 12.17 3.30
N ALA A 71 6.08 12.85 3.12
CA ALA A 71 7.30 12.63 3.89
C ALA A 71 7.39 13.48 5.16
N ALA A 72 6.75 14.65 5.18
CA ALA A 72 6.80 15.59 6.29
C ALA A 72 6.09 15.03 7.53
N SER A 73 6.73 15.24 8.68
CA SER A 73 6.06 15.12 9.98
C SER A 73 5.27 16.41 10.22
N PRO A 74 3.96 16.32 10.53
CA PRO A 74 3.09 17.51 10.61
C PRO A 74 3.40 18.44 11.79
N SER A 75 4.10 17.97 12.82
CA SER A 75 4.59 18.77 13.93
C SER A 75 6.10 19.01 13.77
N GLY A 76 6.48 20.19 13.28
CA GLY A 76 7.88 20.59 13.06
C GLY A 76 8.67 20.93 14.32
N GLU A 77 8.15 20.62 15.51
CA GLU A 77 8.82 20.88 16.80
C GLU A 77 9.37 19.56 17.33
N GLU A 78 10.69 19.39 17.23
CA GLU A 78 11.43 18.14 17.47
C GLU A 78 11.61 17.77 18.96
N GLU A 79 10.90 18.41 19.89
CA GLU A 79 11.11 18.15 21.32
C GLU A 79 10.03 17.18 21.84
N ASP A 80 10.44 15.90 21.89
CA ASP A 80 9.91 14.83 22.75
C ASP A 80 8.70 13.99 22.29
N GLY A 81 8.24 14.13 21.04
CA GLY A 81 7.07 13.35 20.59
C GLY A 81 6.82 13.36 19.08
N SER A 82 7.89 13.25 18.27
CA SER A 82 7.79 13.37 16.81
C SER A 82 6.72 12.45 16.22
N GLN A 83 5.69 13.06 15.65
CA GLN A 83 4.59 12.35 15.02
C GLN A 83 5.09 11.71 13.71
N PRO A 84 4.75 10.44 13.44
CA PRO A 84 5.22 9.76 12.24
C PRO A 84 4.60 10.38 11.00
N SER A 85 5.38 10.55 9.94
CA SER A 85 4.83 10.91 8.64
C SER A 85 4.01 9.77 8.03
N PRO A 86 3.11 10.05 7.06
CA PRO A 86 2.34 9.00 6.37
C PRO A 86 3.23 7.88 5.80
N VAL A 87 4.39 8.23 5.23
CA VAL A 87 5.35 7.27 4.68
C VAL A 87 5.94 6.37 5.77
N GLN A 88 6.36 6.96 6.90
CA GLN A 88 6.92 6.20 8.03
C GLN A 88 5.87 5.25 8.62
N LEU A 89 4.64 5.74 8.82
CA LEU A 89 3.54 4.96 9.35
C LEU A 89 3.19 3.78 8.44
N LEU A 90 3.13 3.99 7.13
CA LEU A 90 2.88 2.89 6.19
C LEU A 90 3.99 1.83 6.25
N ALA A 91 5.25 2.26 6.28
CA ALA A 91 6.39 1.35 6.40
C ALA A 91 6.29 0.51 7.68
N GLN A 92 5.97 1.14 8.81
CA GLN A 92 5.76 0.46 10.09
C GLN A 92 4.62 -0.56 10.01
N ILE A 93 3.45 -0.17 9.51
CA ILE A 93 2.28 -1.04 9.36
C ILE A 93 2.60 -2.27 8.49
N LEU A 94 3.30 -2.07 7.37
CA LEU A 94 3.67 -3.17 6.47
C LEU A 94 4.65 -4.16 7.10
N ARG A 95 5.50 -3.72 8.03
CA ARG A 95 6.37 -4.61 8.82
C ARG A 95 5.57 -5.39 9.86
N LEU A 96 4.68 -4.72 10.59
CA LEU A 96 3.84 -5.34 11.62
C LEU A 96 2.87 -6.39 11.06
N ARG A 97 2.42 -6.21 9.81
CA ARG A 97 1.55 -7.16 9.10
C ARG A 97 2.10 -8.60 9.08
N GLY A 98 3.42 -8.77 9.03
CA GLY A 98 4.05 -10.08 8.83
C GLY A 98 3.59 -10.75 7.52
N ARG A 99 3.04 -11.97 7.63
CA ARG A 99 2.65 -12.81 6.47
C ARG A 99 1.15 -12.80 6.15
N ALA A 100 0.37 -11.87 6.72
CA ALA A 100 -1.06 -11.82 6.47
C ALA A 100 -1.38 -11.65 4.96
N LYS A 101 -2.43 -12.34 4.49
CA LYS A 101 -2.90 -12.28 3.11
C LYS A 101 -3.34 -10.85 2.77
N ILE A 102 -2.79 -10.30 1.70
CA ILE A 102 -3.09 -8.94 1.24
C ILE A 102 -4.44 -8.98 0.51
N SER A 103 -5.33 -8.05 0.82
CA SER A 103 -6.58 -7.88 0.09
C SER A 103 -6.32 -7.31 -1.30
N VAL A 104 -7.19 -7.56 -2.27
CA VAL A 104 -7.07 -7.01 -3.63
C VAL A 104 -6.98 -5.48 -3.61
N TRP A 105 -7.73 -4.83 -2.72
CA TRP A 105 -7.67 -3.39 -2.52
C TRP A 105 -6.30 -2.90 -2.06
N LEU A 106 -5.73 -3.53 -1.03
CA LEU A 106 -4.40 -3.16 -0.55
C LEU A 106 -3.33 -3.48 -1.58
N GLN A 107 -3.47 -4.58 -2.32
CA GLN A 107 -2.59 -4.89 -3.44
C GLN A 107 -2.60 -3.76 -4.47
N GLY A 108 -3.79 -3.31 -4.90
CA GLY A 108 -3.93 -2.16 -5.80
C GLY A 108 -3.23 -0.92 -5.26
N VAL A 109 -3.55 -0.50 -4.03
CA VAL A 109 -2.91 0.67 -3.40
C VAL A 109 -1.39 0.54 -3.31
N LEU A 110 -0.87 -0.65 -2.97
CA LEU A 110 0.57 -0.88 -2.89
C LEU A 110 1.25 -0.84 -4.27
N HIS A 111 0.55 -1.18 -5.36
CA HIS A 111 1.09 -0.97 -6.71
C HIS A 111 1.27 0.52 -7.00
N LEU A 112 0.31 1.35 -6.59
CA LEU A 112 0.38 2.81 -6.76
C LEU A 112 1.54 3.40 -5.96
N VAL A 113 1.69 2.97 -4.70
CA VAL A 113 2.84 3.35 -3.87
C VAL A 113 4.14 2.87 -4.50
N ALA A 114 4.19 1.67 -5.08
CA ALA A 114 5.38 1.14 -5.72
C ALA A 114 5.76 1.91 -7.00
N LEU A 115 4.78 2.31 -7.82
CA LEU A 115 4.96 3.20 -8.96
C LEU A 115 5.58 4.52 -8.52
N ARG A 116 4.96 5.15 -7.52
CA ARG A 116 5.44 6.41 -6.96
C ARG A 116 6.87 6.31 -6.40
N LEU A 117 7.21 5.20 -5.77
CA LEU A 117 8.56 4.93 -5.27
C LEU A 117 9.62 4.77 -6.39
N GLN A 118 9.22 4.56 -7.65
CA GLN A 118 10.13 4.62 -8.80
C GLN A 118 10.49 6.07 -9.13
N ASP A 119 9.52 6.98 -9.06
CA ASP A 119 9.69 8.41 -9.35
C ASP A 119 10.48 9.11 -8.25
N VAL A 120 10.16 8.82 -6.99
CA VAL A 120 10.88 9.31 -5.79
C VAL A 120 12.40 9.14 -5.89
N ARG A 121 12.85 8.04 -6.49
CA ARG A 121 14.30 7.74 -6.62
C ARG A 121 15.04 8.80 -7.44
N ARG A 122 14.34 9.51 -8.31
CA ARG A 122 14.92 10.56 -9.17
C ARG A 122 14.90 11.93 -8.50
N GLU A 123 13.90 12.18 -7.66
CA GLU A 123 13.57 13.53 -7.19
C GLU A 123 14.03 13.83 -5.75
N ILE A 124 14.03 12.85 -4.85
CA ILE A 124 14.28 13.10 -3.42
C ILE A 124 15.73 12.79 -3.03
N GLN A 125 16.44 13.80 -2.53
CA GLN A 125 17.77 13.69 -1.92
C GLN A 125 17.76 14.16 -0.45
N GLY A 126 18.75 13.72 0.34
CA GLY A 126 18.92 14.20 1.73
C GLY A 126 18.10 13.45 2.78
N GLN A 127 17.78 14.12 3.90
CA GLN A 127 17.19 13.50 5.10
C GLN A 127 15.77 12.93 4.86
N SER A 128 15.00 13.53 3.96
CA SER A 128 13.67 13.06 3.57
C SER A 128 13.71 11.73 2.78
N ALA A 129 14.85 11.32 2.24
CA ALA A 129 14.98 10.07 1.49
C ALA A 129 14.89 8.82 2.38
N ARG A 130 15.27 8.93 3.67
CA ARG A 130 15.33 7.78 4.59
C ARG A 130 13.97 7.10 4.79
N PRO A 131 12.88 7.82 5.12
CA PRO A 131 11.53 7.24 5.20
C PRO A 131 11.10 6.51 3.93
N TRP A 132 11.36 7.08 2.75
CA TRP A 132 10.98 6.46 1.47
C TRP A 132 11.76 5.17 1.20
N MET A 133 13.05 5.14 1.55
CA MET A 133 13.87 3.93 1.44
C MET A 133 13.39 2.83 2.38
N GLU A 134 12.98 3.19 3.60
CA GLU A 134 12.40 2.26 4.57
C GLU A 134 11.05 1.70 4.09
N LEU A 135 10.19 2.55 3.54
CA LEU A 135 8.95 2.13 2.91
C LEU A 135 9.22 1.17 1.74
N ARG A 136 10.16 1.51 0.85
CA ARG A 136 10.55 0.66 -0.29
C ARG A 136 10.96 -0.75 0.14
N ARG A 137 11.73 -0.87 1.23
CA ARG A 137 12.14 -2.16 1.81
C ARG A 137 10.97 -2.93 2.44
N SER A 138 9.96 -2.21 2.92
CA SER A 138 8.79 -2.79 3.59
C SER A 138 7.70 -3.25 2.61
N VAL A 139 7.67 -2.72 1.38
CA VAL A 139 6.73 -3.16 0.34
C VAL A 139 7.01 -4.63 -0.05
N PRO A 140 5.99 -5.51 -0.09
CA PRO A 140 6.17 -6.92 -0.42
C PRO A 140 6.79 -7.15 -1.81
N LYS A 141 7.73 -8.10 -1.89
CA LYS A 141 8.42 -8.46 -3.16
C LYS A 141 7.47 -8.89 -4.28
N ALA A 142 6.29 -9.43 -3.95
CA ALA A 142 5.27 -9.79 -4.93
C ALA A 142 4.78 -8.56 -5.71
N ILE A 143 4.51 -7.44 -5.03
CA ILE A 143 4.11 -6.17 -5.67
C ILE A 143 5.18 -5.69 -6.65
N TRP A 144 6.46 -5.73 -6.25
CA TRP A 144 7.58 -5.37 -7.12
C TRP A 144 7.78 -6.33 -8.29
N ARG A 145 7.36 -7.60 -8.17
CA ARG A 145 7.43 -8.57 -9.25
C ARG A 145 6.30 -8.32 -10.24
N ASP A 146 5.07 -8.21 -9.73
CA ASP A 146 3.87 -7.91 -10.52
C ASP A 146 4.07 -6.63 -11.35
N LEU A 147 4.60 -5.57 -10.74
CA LEU A 147 4.87 -4.31 -11.42
C LEU A 147 5.89 -4.45 -12.57
N ARG A 148 6.94 -5.26 -12.39
CA ARG A 148 7.92 -5.54 -13.46
C ARG A 148 7.35 -6.40 -14.58
N THR A 149 6.41 -7.29 -14.26
CA THR A 149 5.71 -8.10 -15.26
C THR A 149 4.73 -7.27 -16.08
N GLN A 150 4.07 -6.28 -15.46
CA GLN A 150 3.13 -5.38 -16.13
C GLN A 150 3.83 -4.31 -16.97
N ARG A 151 5.01 -3.86 -16.54
CA ARG A 151 5.89 -2.96 -17.30
C ARG A 151 7.16 -3.70 -17.70
N PRO A 152 7.11 -4.64 -18.66
CA PRO A 152 8.33 -5.19 -19.23
C PRO A 152 9.15 -4.00 -19.73
N ALA A 153 10.41 -3.90 -19.29
CA ALA A 153 11.31 -2.90 -19.83
C ALA A 153 11.24 -3.02 -21.35
N ILE A 154 10.83 -1.94 -22.03
CA ILE A 154 10.81 -1.92 -23.49
C ILE A 154 12.20 -2.40 -23.91
N PRO A 155 12.34 -3.54 -24.60
CA PRO A 155 13.63 -3.95 -25.10
C PRO A 155 14.11 -2.78 -25.94
N VAL A 156 15.24 -2.20 -25.54
CA VAL A 156 15.83 -1.06 -26.23
C VAL A 156 16.13 -1.56 -27.64
N CYS A 157 15.22 -1.26 -28.57
CA CYS A 157 15.31 -1.63 -29.96
C CYS A 157 16.39 -0.75 -30.58
N GLY A 158 17.65 -1.14 -30.37
CA GLY A 158 18.80 -0.33 -30.73
C GLY A 158 20.17 -0.89 -30.38
N GLU A 159 20.29 -2.09 -29.79
CA GLU A 159 21.57 -2.81 -29.83
C GLU A 159 21.69 -3.52 -31.18
N SER A 160 22.10 -2.73 -32.18
CA SER A 160 22.75 -3.26 -33.37
C SER A 160 23.86 -4.21 -32.91
N LYS A 161 23.68 -5.48 -33.20
CA LYS A 161 24.76 -6.46 -33.20
C LYS A 161 25.79 -5.99 -34.22
N GLU A 162 26.79 -5.25 -33.78
CA GLU A 162 27.98 -5.00 -34.57
C GLU A 162 29.19 -5.49 -33.79
N GLN A 163 29.68 -6.66 -34.22
CA GLN A 163 31.08 -7.11 -34.24
C GLN A 163 31.82 -7.10 -32.88
N GLN A 164 31.91 -8.23 -32.18
CA GLN A 164 32.94 -9.27 -32.37
C GLN A 164 34.38 -8.77 -32.17
N GLU A 165 34.96 -9.08 -31.00
CA GLU A 165 36.35 -9.55 -30.93
C GLU A 165 36.50 -10.60 -29.81
N PRO A 166 37.05 -11.79 -30.11
CA PRO A 166 37.41 -12.78 -29.11
C PRO A 166 38.88 -12.58 -28.72
N ALA A 167 39.13 -12.08 -27.50
CA ALA A 167 40.48 -12.04 -26.95
C ALA A 167 40.52 -12.58 -25.53
N ASP A 168 41.19 -13.73 -25.42
CA ASP A 168 42.08 -14.14 -24.35
C ASP A 168 41.54 -14.34 -22.92
N GLN A 169 41.34 -15.65 -22.66
CA GLN A 169 41.75 -16.38 -21.46
C GLN A 169 42.58 -15.56 -20.45
N VAL A 170 41.94 -15.16 -19.35
CA VAL A 170 42.65 -14.73 -18.14
C VAL A 170 42.68 -15.91 -17.14
N PRO A 171 43.86 -16.31 -16.64
CA PRO A 171 44.02 -17.44 -15.73
C PRO A 171 43.30 -17.24 -14.39
N CYS A 172 42.66 -18.32 -13.92
CA CYS A 172 42.07 -18.45 -12.60
C CYS A 172 43.11 -18.25 -11.48
N LEU A 173 43.11 -17.06 -10.87
CA LEU A 173 43.84 -16.81 -9.63
C LEU A 173 43.07 -17.43 -8.44
N LYS A 174 43.68 -18.47 -7.84
CA LYS A 174 43.28 -19.09 -6.58
C LYS A 174 43.05 -18.01 -5.51
N ARG A 175 41.80 -17.88 -5.04
CA ARG A 175 41.46 -17.09 -3.86
C ARG A 175 41.91 -17.82 -2.59
N LYS A 176 42.70 -17.11 -1.79
CA LYS A 176 43.11 -17.47 -0.42
C LYS A 176 41.89 -17.36 0.51
N PRO A 177 41.65 -18.31 1.43
CA PRO A 177 40.55 -18.20 2.38
C PRO A 177 40.80 -17.06 3.39
N PRO A 178 39.74 -16.33 3.82
CA PRO A 178 39.84 -15.31 4.85
C PRO A 178 40.04 -15.92 6.24
N PRO A 179 40.75 -15.22 7.15
CA PRO A 179 40.97 -15.68 8.52
C PRO A 179 39.68 -15.63 9.35
N GLU A 180 39.52 -16.71 10.10
CA GLU A 180 38.53 -16.99 11.14
C GLU A 180 38.55 -15.85 12.19
N GLN A 181 37.45 -15.11 12.30
CA GLN A 181 37.25 -14.10 13.34
C GLN A 181 36.42 -14.70 14.46
N THR A 182 37.08 -14.85 15.60
CA THR A 182 36.55 -15.26 16.91
C THR A 182 35.66 -14.14 17.49
N GLU A 183 34.38 -14.41 17.72
CA GLU A 183 33.50 -13.50 18.48
C GLU A 183 33.66 -13.73 20.01
N PRO A 184 33.79 -12.67 20.82
CA PRO A 184 33.67 -12.78 22.27
C PRO A 184 32.19 -12.77 22.71
N PRO A 185 31.82 -13.59 23.71
CA PRO A 185 30.47 -13.65 24.25
C PRO A 185 30.24 -12.53 25.28
N GLY A 186 29.17 -11.76 25.11
CA GLY A 186 28.59 -10.98 26.22
C GLY A 186 28.18 -9.55 25.88
N ALA A 187 26.93 -9.37 25.45
CA ALA A 187 26.17 -8.13 25.65
C ALA A 187 24.69 -8.35 25.33
N ARG A 188 24.06 -9.32 26.02
CA ARG A 188 22.59 -9.46 26.09
C ARG A 188 22.17 -9.20 27.53
N ALA A 189 21.95 -7.94 27.89
CA ALA A 189 21.16 -7.56 29.06
C ALA A 189 20.77 -6.08 28.96
N ALA A 190 19.60 -5.77 29.53
CA ALA A 190 18.99 -4.44 29.70
C ALA A 190 18.06 -3.95 28.58
N LEU A 191 16.89 -4.57 28.53
CA LEU A 191 15.68 -4.05 27.91
C LEU A 191 14.58 -4.23 28.97
N GLU A 192 14.31 -3.21 29.79
CA GLU A 192 13.08 -3.20 30.60
C GLU A 192 12.73 -1.83 31.16
N ALA A 193 11.41 -1.63 31.28
CA ALA A 193 10.69 -0.57 31.96
C ALA A 193 10.64 0.82 31.27
N LYS A 194 9.52 1.06 30.56
CA LYS A 194 8.41 1.91 31.07
C LYS A 194 7.35 2.09 29.99
N SER A 195 6.23 1.39 30.14
CA SER A 195 4.99 1.67 29.42
C SER A 195 3.88 1.69 30.46
N SER A 196 3.36 2.88 30.76
CA SER A 196 2.22 3.05 31.65
C SER A 196 1.42 4.30 31.26
N MET A 197 0.17 4.03 30.85
CA MET A 197 -1.02 4.80 31.20
C MET A 197 -1.16 6.22 30.63
N VAL A 198 -1.87 6.38 29.51
CA VAL A 198 -2.73 7.56 29.24
C VAL A 198 -3.86 7.23 28.22
N GLN A 199 -5.08 7.30 28.76
CA GLN A 199 -6.35 7.81 28.20
C GLN A 199 -7.13 7.03 27.12
N GLN A 200 -8.04 6.21 27.66
CA GLN A 200 -9.40 5.98 27.17
C GLN A 200 -10.21 7.28 27.03
N PHE A 201 -11.31 7.17 26.26
CA PHE A 201 -12.39 8.13 25.99
C PHE A 201 -12.25 8.95 24.69
N GLY A 202 -12.83 8.38 23.62
CA GLY A 202 -13.04 9.03 22.33
C GLY A 202 -13.36 8.07 21.16
N GLY A 203 -13.12 6.76 21.33
CA GLY A 203 -13.11 5.79 20.21
C GLY A 203 -14.45 5.18 19.77
N LEU A 204 -15.49 5.18 20.61
CA LEU A 204 -16.66 4.32 20.35
C LEU A 204 -17.63 4.88 19.30
N ALA A 205 -17.75 6.20 19.16
CA ALA A 205 -18.64 6.81 18.16
C ALA A 205 -18.11 6.70 16.73
N PHE A 206 -16.79 6.72 16.55
CA PHE A 206 -16.14 6.67 15.23
C PHE A 206 -16.06 5.23 14.67
N GLU A 207 -15.81 4.24 15.54
CA GLU A 207 -15.78 2.82 15.12
C GLU A 207 -17.18 2.30 14.73
N ALA A 208 -18.24 2.73 15.44
CA ALA A 208 -19.61 2.36 15.12
C ALA A 208 -20.08 2.93 13.76
N PHE A 209 -19.59 4.12 13.38
CA PHE A 209 -19.92 4.75 12.10
C PHE A 209 -19.23 4.06 10.92
N LEU A 210 -17.94 3.70 11.06
CA LEU A 210 -17.19 2.98 10.03
C LEU A 210 -17.67 1.53 9.81
N ALA A 211 -18.17 0.87 10.87
CA ALA A 211 -18.74 -0.48 10.76
C ALA A 211 -20.14 -0.49 10.12
N LYS A 212 -20.98 0.52 10.39
CA LYS A 212 -22.33 0.63 9.79
C LYS A 212 -22.29 0.87 8.29
N ASP A 213 -21.38 1.72 7.80
CA ASP A 213 -21.22 2.01 6.36
C ASP A 213 -20.78 0.75 5.58
N LEU A 214 -19.89 -0.06 6.17
CA LEU A 214 -19.39 -1.30 5.56
C LEU A 214 -20.47 -2.39 5.47
N LEU A 215 -21.31 -2.54 6.51
CA LEU A 215 -22.41 -3.51 6.51
C LEU A 215 -23.53 -3.09 5.54
N GLN A 216 -23.79 -1.79 5.39
CA GLN A 216 -24.75 -1.29 4.42
C GLN A 216 -24.26 -1.49 2.97
N GLU A 217 -22.96 -1.39 2.72
CA GLU A 217 -22.36 -1.61 1.41
C GLU A 217 -22.24 -3.12 1.06
N ILE A 218 -21.96 -3.99 2.04
CA ILE A 218 -22.03 -5.45 1.87
C ILE A 218 -23.47 -5.91 1.58
N SER A 219 -24.47 -5.30 2.23
CA SER A 219 -25.88 -5.55 1.95
C SER A 219 -26.28 -5.13 0.54
N LYS A 220 -25.77 -4.00 0.03
CA LYS A 220 -25.98 -3.56 -1.36
C LYS A 220 -25.33 -4.51 -2.38
N LEU A 221 -24.09 -4.94 -2.11
CA LEU A 221 -23.36 -5.88 -2.98
C LEU A 221 -23.94 -7.31 -2.94
N GLY A 222 -24.60 -7.69 -1.84
CA GLY A 222 -25.35 -8.94 -1.72
C GLY A 222 -26.62 -8.96 -2.57
N ASN A 223 -27.33 -7.83 -2.68
CA ASN A 223 -28.54 -7.72 -3.49
C ASN A 223 -28.26 -7.56 -5.00
N GLU A 224 -27.17 -6.89 -5.40
CA GLU A 224 -26.85 -6.73 -6.83
C GLU A 224 -26.38 -8.04 -7.51
N LYS A 225 -25.87 -9.01 -6.74
CA LYS A 225 -25.54 -10.35 -7.26
C LYS A 225 -26.76 -11.27 -7.41
N ALA A 226 -27.88 -10.97 -6.76
CA ALA A 226 -29.13 -11.71 -6.93
C ALA A 226 -29.93 -11.23 -8.16
N VAL A 227 -29.86 -9.94 -8.49
CA VAL A 227 -30.65 -9.36 -9.60
C VAL A 227 -30.03 -9.67 -10.98
N ARG A 228 -28.71 -9.81 -11.11
CA ARG A 228 -28.08 -10.10 -12.42
C ARG A 228 -28.03 -11.57 -12.84
N ARG A 229 -28.60 -12.48 -12.03
CA ARG A 229 -28.75 -13.91 -12.39
C ARG A 229 -30.19 -14.30 -12.75
N PHE A 230 -31.15 -13.38 -12.70
CA PHE A 230 -32.55 -13.70 -13.01
C PHE A 230 -33.03 -13.21 -14.40
N ASP A 231 -32.27 -12.39 -15.10
CA ASP A 231 -32.68 -11.82 -16.40
C ASP A 231 -32.12 -12.53 -17.65
N ARG A 232 -31.44 -13.68 -17.51
CA ARG A 232 -30.81 -14.37 -18.66
C ARG A 232 -31.45 -15.68 -19.11
N ASP A 233 -32.42 -16.22 -18.37
CA ASP A 233 -33.07 -17.51 -18.68
C ASP A 233 -34.61 -17.43 -18.84
N GLY A 234 -35.16 -16.24 -19.17
CA GLY A 234 -36.62 -16.00 -19.21
C GLY A 234 -37.25 -15.72 -20.57
N ALA A 235 -36.56 -15.94 -21.69
CA ALA A 235 -37.08 -15.65 -23.03
C ALA A 235 -37.30 -16.92 -23.87
N ALA A 236 -38.06 -17.87 -23.34
CA ALA A 236 -38.71 -18.92 -24.11
C ALA A 236 -39.78 -19.58 -23.23
N PHE A 237 -41.06 -19.30 -23.48
CA PHE A 237 -42.11 -20.30 -23.71
C PHE A 237 -43.50 -19.63 -23.80
N SER A 238 -44.06 -19.72 -25.01
CA SER A 238 -45.45 -19.92 -25.38
C SER A 238 -46.59 -19.24 -24.60
N ASN A 239 -47.24 -18.34 -25.33
CA ASN A 239 -48.68 -18.12 -25.26
C ASN A 239 -49.45 -19.42 -25.51
N SER A 240 -50.24 -19.85 -24.54
CA SER A 240 -51.40 -20.72 -24.76
C SER A 240 -52.47 -20.41 -23.71
N ASN A 241 -53.46 -19.64 -24.15
CA ASN A 241 -54.88 -19.96 -24.07
C ASN A 241 -55.34 -20.92 -22.96
N LEU A 242 -56.15 -20.45 -22.00
CA LEU A 242 -57.33 -21.21 -21.54
C LEU A 242 -58.33 -20.29 -20.83
N GLU A 243 -59.55 -20.29 -21.35
CA GLU A 243 -60.79 -19.86 -20.71
C GLU A 243 -61.05 -20.63 -19.41
N ALA A 244 -61.73 -20.01 -18.43
CA ALA A 244 -62.98 -20.54 -17.84
C ALA A 244 -63.46 -19.71 -16.63
N HIS A 245 -64.77 -19.45 -16.67
CA HIS A 245 -65.71 -19.00 -15.64
C HIS A 245 -65.74 -17.52 -15.22
#